data_AF-A0A1G6YXN7-F1
#
_entry.id   AF-A0A1G6YXN7-F1
#
_cell.length_a   1.000
_cell.length_b   1.000
_cell.length_c   1.000
_cell.angle_alpha   90.00
_cell.angle_beta   90.00
_cell.angle_gamma   90.00
#
_symmetry.space_group_name_H-M   'P 1'
#
loop_
_entity.id
_entity.type
_entity.pdbx_description
1 polymer ?
#
loop_
_entity_poly.entity_id
_entity_poly.type
_entity_poly.pdbx_seq_one_letter_code
_entity_poly.pdbx_strand_id
1 'polypeptide(L)'
;MKKLLIGAVVGLLALAGAAVAQIAPGAIKITSLVGSFAIDLITTGPMSAKLPVNGGTFTCAAGTATVANTNVDAGSLILMTLKTVGGTVANPFVATITAGTGFTVTCGGSDTSTYNYVIIG
;
A
#
# COMPACT_ATOMS: atom_id res chain seq x y z
N MET A 1 8.74 -64.23 0.07
CA MET A 1 9.22 -62.84 -0.09
C MET A 1 8.32 -62.13 -1.10
N LYS A 2 7.30 -61.42 -0.61
CA LYS A 2 7.27 -59.95 -0.47
C LYS A 2 7.06 -59.22 -1.81
N LYS A 3 5.86 -59.35 -2.39
CA LYS A 3 5.33 -58.46 -3.42
C LYS A 3 4.20 -57.62 -2.80
N LEU A 4 4.60 -56.64 -1.98
CA LEU A 4 3.71 -55.61 -1.46
C LEU A 4 4.58 -54.39 -1.21
N LEU A 5 4.69 -53.46 -2.17
CA LEU A 5 5.25 -52.12 -1.90
C LEU A 5 5.08 -51.07 -3.02
N ILE A 6 4.23 -51.29 -4.04
CA ILE A 6 3.91 -50.21 -5.00
C ILE A 6 2.65 -49.42 -4.58
N GLY A 7 1.77 -50.02 -3.77
CA GLY A 7 0.61 -49.31 -3.18
C GLY A 7 0.93 -48.45 -1.96
N ALA A 8 2.09 -48.66 -1.31
CA ALA A 8 2.46 -47.98 -0.07
C ALA A 8 3.20 -46.64 -0.28
N VAL A 9 3.71 -46.36 -1.48
CA VAL A 9 4.37 -45.07 -1.80
C VAL A 9 3.36 -44.02 -2.29
N VAL A 10 2.18 -44.44 -2.77
CA VAL A 10 1.09 -43.51 -3.11
C VAL A 10 0.16 -43.26 -1.90
N GLY A 11 0.22 -44.12 -0.87
CA GLY A 11 -0.63 -44.05 0.32
C GLY A 11 -0.03 -43.39 1.57
N LEU A 12 1.20 -42.87 1.52
CA LEU A 12 1.88 -42.31 2.71
C LEU A 12 2.50 -40.92 2.48
N LEU A 13 1.78 -40.05 1.78
CA LEU A 13 1.97 -38.61 1.92
C LEU A 13 0.64 -37.90 2.17
N ALA A 14 -0.13 -38.44 3.12
CA ALA A 14 -1.16 -37.69 3.81
C ALA A 14 -0.74 -37.58 5.28
N LEU A 15 0.04 -36.56 5.63
CA LEU A 15 0.12 -36.00 6.98
C LEU A 15 0.46 -34.52 6.88
N ALA A 16 -0.44 -33.71 7.43
CA ALA A 16 -0.41 -32.26 7.64
C ALA A 16 -0.79 -31.35 6.44
N GLY A 17 -2.09 -31.27 6.15
CA GLY A 17 -2.76 -29.97 6.04
C GLY A 17 -2.64 -29.14 4.76
N ALA A 18 -2.10 -29.64 3.65
CA ALA A 18 -2.09 -28.87 2.42
C ALA A 18 -3.25 -29.28 1.49
N ALA A 19 -4.42 -28.68 1.69
CA ALA A 19 -5.43 -28.62 0.64
C ALA A 19 -4.84 -27.83 -0.54
N VAL A 20 -4.24 -28.52 -1.51
CA VAL A 20 -4.01 -27.94 -2.83
C VAL A 20 -5.36 -27.82 -3.52
N ALA A 21 -6.13 -26.80 -3.13
CA ALA A 21 -7.31 -26.37 -3.86
C ALA A 21 -6.83 -25.84 -5.22
N GLN A 22 -6.82 -26.74 -6.19
CA GLN A 22 -6.62 -26.48 -7.60
C GLN A 22 -7.82 -25.69 -8.11
N ILE A 23 -7.56 -24.51 -8.68
CA ILE A 23 -8.58 -23.56 -9.09
C ILE A 23 -9.17 -24.03 -10.42
N ALA A 24 -10.50 -24.15 -10.51
CA ALA A 24 -11.16 -24.43 -11.79
C ALA A 24 -10.91 -23.27 -12.78
N PRO A 25 -10.90 -23.53 -14.10
CA PRO A 25 -10.81 -22.47 -15.10
C PRO A 25 -11.89 -21.40 -14.84
N GLY A 26 -11.47 -20.14 -14.68
CA GLY A 26 -12.37 -19.01 -14.39
C GLY A 26 -12.51 -18.61 -12.91
N ALA A 27 -11.80 -19.25 -11.98
CA ALA A 27 -11.73 -18.79 -10.59
C ALA A 27 -10.34 -18.21 -10.25
N ILE A 28 -10.32 -17.19 -9.39
CA ILE A 28 -9.11 -16.62 -8.77
C ILE A 28 -9.17 -16.98 -7.28
N LYS A 29 -8.14 -17.67 -6.77
CA LYS A 29 -8.04 -18.05 -5.35
C LYS A 29 -7.44 -16.91 -4.56
N ILE A 30 -8.29 -16.18 -3.85
CA ILE A 30 -7.85 -15.15 -2.91
C ILE A 30 -7.61 -15.84 -1.58
N THR A 31 -6.35 -16.14 -1.27
CA THR A 31 -5.96 -16.61 0.07
C THR A 31 -5.70 -15.35 0.88
N SER A 32 -6.70 -14.90 1.65
CA SER A 32 -6.52 -13.75 2.55
C SER A 32 -5.46 -14.09 3.60
N LEU A 33 -4.26 -13.53 3.43
CA LEU A 33 -3.32 -13.39 4.55
C LEU A 33 -3.62 -12.04 5.20
N VAL A 34 -3.69 -12.04 6.53
CA VAL A 34 -3.90 -10.82 7.32
C VAL A 34 -2.84 -9.79 6.90
N GLY A 35 -3.26 -8.69 6.28
CA GLY A 35 -2.37 -7.59 5.88
C GLY A 35 -1.87 -7.55 4.44
N SER A 36 -2.28 -8.47 3.55
CA SER A 36 -1.95 -8.37 2.12
C SER A 36 -3.03 -8.95 1.22
N PHE A 37 -3.60 -8.10 0.37
CA PHE A 37 -4.47 -8.47 -0.72
C PHE A 37 -3.71 -8.22 -2.01
N ALA A 38 -3.34 -9.26 -2.77
CA ALA A 38 -2.78 -9.10 -4.10
C ALA A 38 -3.76 -9.66 -5.13
N ILE A 39 -4.19 -8.84 -6.09
CA ILE A 39 -4.86 -9.31 -7.30
C ILE A 39 -3.79 -9.42 -8.38
N ASP A 40 -3.40 -10.64 -8.71
CA ASP A 40 -2.55 -10.91 -9.88
C ASP A 40 -3.42 -10.80 -11.14
N LEU A 41 -3.53 -9.60 -11.72
CA LEU A 41 -4.08 -9.43 -13.06
C LEU A 41 -2.93 -9.56 -14.05
N ILE A 42 -3.04 -10.54 -14.95
CA ILE A 42 -2.21 -10.76 -16.15
C ILE A 42 -2.33 -9.58 -17.14
N THR A 43 -1.85 -8.40 -16.74
CA THR A 43 -1.72 -7.21 -17.57
C THR A 43 -0.34 -6.59 -17.35
N THR A 44 0.32 -6.21 -18.44
CA THR A 44 1.75 -5.88 -18.50
C THR A 44 2.09 -4.46 -18.04
N GLY A 45 1.38 -3.94 -17.04
CA GLY A 45 1.65 -2.64 -16.44
C GLY A 45 2.14 -2.79 -14.99
N PRO A 46 3.07 -1.94 -14.50
CA PRO A 46 3.39 -1.92 -13.09
C PRO A 46 2.16 -1.48 -12.29
N MET A 47 1.51 -2.42 -11.61
CA MET A 47 0.45 -2.15 -10.65
C MET A 47 0.96 -2.52 -9.26
N SER A 48 0.95 -1.58 -8.32
CA SER A 48 1.22 -1.94 -6.93
C SER A 48 0.05 -2.79 -6.43
N ALA A 49 0.32 -4.07 -6.15
CA ALA A 49 -0.68 -5.01 -5.61
C ALA A 49 -1.18 -4.59 -4.21
N LYS A 50 -0.59 -3.56 -3.62
CA LYS A 50 -1.01 -2.90 -2.39
C LYS A 50 -1.20 -1.43 -2.76
N LEU A 51 -2.40 -0.87 -2.60
CA LEU A 51 -2.54 0.56 -2.43
C LEU A 51 -2.34 0.79 -0.93
N PRO A 52 -1.12 1.01 -0.43
CA PRO A 52 -0.96 1.29 0.97
C PRO A 52 -1.81 2.51 1.32
N VAL A 53 -2.68 2.38 2.30
CA VAL A 53 -3.44 3.49 2.88
C VAL A 53 -2.51 4.36 3.75
N ASN A 54 -1.30 4.61 3.26
CA ASN A 54 -0.28 5.41 3.92
C ASN A 54 -0.59 6.88 3.63
N GLY A 55 -1.62 7.37 4.31
CA GLY A 55 -2.10 8.73 4.18
C GLY A 55 -2.46 9.30 5.54
N GLY A 56 -2.81 10.58 5.54
CA GLY A 56 -3.17 11.27 6.76
C GLY A 56 -3.66 12.68 6.46
N THR A 57 -3.58 13.53 7.47
CA THR A 57 -3.85 14.95 7.34
C THR A 57 -2.70 15.77 7.85
N PHE A 58 -2.49 16.94 7.27
CA PHE A 58 -1.66 17.98 7.84
C PHE A 58 -2.39 19.32 7.77
N THR A 59 -2.00 20.25 8.63
CA THR A 59 -2.52 21.61 8.65
C THR A 59 -1.40 22.55 8.25
N CYS A 60 -1.67 23.47 7.33
CA CYS A 60 -0.75 24.53 7.00
C CYS A 60 -0.53 25.46 8.21
N ALA A 61 0.72 25.87 8.43
CA ALA A 61 1.09 26.75 9.53
C ALA A 61 1.95 27.92 9.00
N ALA A 62 1.30 28.85 8.29
CA ALA A 62 1.89 30.11 7.85
C ALA A 62 3.23 29.96 7.10
N GLY A 63 3.16 29.44 5.86
CA GLY A 63 4.30 29.38 4.94
C GLY A 63 4.82 27.97 4.65
N THR A 64 4.83 27.07 5.63
CA THR A 64 5.21 25.65 5.41
C THR A 64 4.48 24.70 6.35
N ALA A 65 4.44 23.43 5.98
CA ALA A 65 4.06 22.33 6.86
C ALA A 65 5.10 21.20 6.75
N THR A 66 5.50 20.63 7.87
CA THR A 66 6.34 19.42 7.91
C THR A 66 5.45 18.23 8.30
N VAL A 67 5.45 17.20 7.47
CA VAL A 67 4.61 16.01 7.65
C VAL A 67 5.52 14.82 7.91
N ALA A 68 5.49 14.32 9.14
CA ALA A 68 6.22 13.11 9.53
C ALA A 68 5.44 11.87 9.08
N ASN A 69 6.03 11.07 8.21
CA ASN A 69 5.51 9.77 7.81
C ASN A 69 6.65 8.88 7.31
N THR A 70 6.98 7.85 8.07
CA THR A 70 8.12 6.96 7.78
C THR A 70 7.88 6.03 6.59
N ASN A 71 6.65 5.99 6.06
CA ASN A 71 6.33 5.23 4.86
C ASN A 71 6.74 5.94 3.56
N VAL A 72 7.21 7.20 3.66
CA VAL A 72 7.73 7.94 2.51
C VAL A 72 9.09 7.37 2.13
N ASP A 73 9.27 7.05 0.86
CA ASP A 73 10.56 6.69 0.27
C ASP A 73 11.00 7.74 -0.76
N ALA A 74 12.15 7.51 -1.40
CA ALA A 74 12.69 8.44 -2.39
C ALA A 74 11.90 8.48 -3.72
N GLY A 75 11.07 7.47 -3.99
CA GLY A 75 10.25 7.36 -5.20
C GLY A 75 8.78 7.75 -4.99
N SER A 76 8.42 8.17 -3.79
CA SER A 76 7.04 8.42 -3.38
C SER A 76 6.42 9.60 -4.10
N LEU A 77 5.21 9.38 -4.61
CA LEU A 77 4.29 10.41 -5.09
C LEU A 77 3.34 10.79 -3.95
N ILE A 78 3.30 12.08 -3.62
CA ILE A 78 2.42 12.61 -2.56
C ILE A 78 1.25 13.34 -3.22
N LEU A 79 0.05 12.78 -3.11
CA LEU A 79 -1.16 13.42 -3.61
C LEU A 79 -1.91 14.06 -2.44
N MET A 80 -2.24 15.36 -2.57
CA MET A 80 -2.85 16.15 -1.51
C MET A 80 -4.14 16.81 -1.98
N THR A 81 -5.14 16.89 -1.10
CA THR A 81 -6.43 17.56 -1.39
C THR A 81 -6.89 18.38 -0.19
N LEU A 82 -7.52 19.52 -0.47
CA LEU A 82 -8.06 20.39 0.57
C LEU A 82 -9.18 19.65 1.33
N LYS A 83 -9.08 19.61 2.67
CA LYS A 83 -10.07 19.00 3.55
C LYS A 83 -10.97 20.06 4.18
N THR A 84 -10.35 21.07 4.77
CA THR A 84 -11.04 22.14 5.50
C THR A 84 -10.30 23.43 5.25
N VAL A 85 -11.03 24.43 4.77
CA VAL A 85 -10.50 25.77 4.56
C VAL A 85 -10.15 26.42 5.90
N GLY A 86 -8.97 27.03 5.96
CA GLY A 86 -8.54 27.89 7.05
C GLY A 86 -7.75 29.07 6.50
N GLY A 87 -8.08 30.29 6.92
CA GLY A 87 -7.41 31.50 6.44
C GLY A 87 -7.55 31.68 4.92
N THR A 88 -6.48 32.12 4.26
CA THR A 88 -6.46 32.25 2.79
C THR A 88 -5.81 31.02 2.18
N VAL A 89 -6.63 30.20 1.51
CA VAL A 89 -6.16 28.99 0.82
C VAL A 89 -5.10 29.35 -0.22
N ALA A 90 -3.95 28.69 -0.15
CA ALA A 90 -2.91 28.77 -1.16
C ALA A 90 -2.93 27.53 -2.07
N ASN A 91 -1.95 27.45 -2.97
CA ASN A 91 -1.74 26.28 -3.83
C ASN A 91 -0.51 25.50 -3.34
N PRO A 92 -0.64 24.65 -2.29
CA PRO A 92 0.49 23.96 -1.69
C PRO A 92 1.09 22.91 -2.62
N PHE A 93 2.42 22.75 -2.56
CA PHE A 93 3.14 21.68 -3.23
C PHE A 93 4.22 21.10 -2.31
N VAL A 94 4.61 19.85 -2.56
CA VAL A 94 5.68 19.19 -1.78
C VAL A 94 7.03 19.82 -2.15
N ALA A 95 7.70 20.42 -1.17
CA ALA A 95 8.99 21.08 -1.35
C ALA A 95 10.17 20.11 -1.20
N THR A 96 10.09 19.19 -0.24
CA THR A 96 11.14 18.18 -0.03
C THR A 96 10.54 16.85 0.38
N ILE A 97 11.18 15.76 -0.05
CA ILE A 97 10.92 14.39 0.43
C ILE A 97 12.17 13.90 1.15
N THR A 98 12.00 13.30 2.32
CA THR A 98 13.08 12.67 3.09
C THR A 98 12.69 11.23 3.38
N ALA A 99 13.31 10.30 2.67
CA ALA A 99 13.02 8.87 2.78
C ALA A 99 13.12 8.37 4.22
N GLY A 100 12.18 7.53 4.63
CA GLY A 100 12.04 7.00 5.98
C GLY A 100 11.60 8.03 7.02
N THR A 101 11.37 9.30 6.66
CA THR A 101 11.07 10.38 7.61
C THR A 101 9.75 11.09 7.28
N GLY A 102 9.58 11.58 6.06
CA GLY A 102 8.42 12.39 5.70
C GLY A 102 8.66 13.36 4.55
N PHE A 103 7.90 14.44 4.53
CA PHE A 103 8.00 15.49 3.50
C PHE A 103 7.67 16.87 4.06
N THR A 104 8.06 17.92 3.34
CA THR A 104 7.65 19.30 3.62
C THR A 104 6.77 19.83 2.50
N VAL A 105 5.85 20.71 2.86
CA VAL A 105 4.87 21.31 1.94
C VAL A 105 4.98 22.82 2.06
N THR A 106 4.99 23.53 0.93
CA THR A 106 4.83 24.98 0.91
C THR A 106 3.37 25.34 1.21
N CYS A 107 3.16 26.31 2.07
CA CYS A 107 1.85 26.85 2.39
C CYS A 107 1.84 28.35 2.10
N GLY A 108 0.66 28.95 1.93
CA GLY A 108 0.55 30.41 1.94
C GLY A 108 0.86 30.98 3.31
N GLY A 109 1.30 32.24 3.36
CA GLY A 109 1.63 32.93 4.63
C GLY A 109 0.43 33.06 5.59
N SER A 110 -0.79 33.14 5.06
CA SER A 110 -2.04 33.15 5.84
C SER A 110 -2.86 31.87 5.68
N ASP A 111 -2.29 30.83 5.07
CA ASP A 111 -2.97 29.55 4.90
C ASP A 111 -2.91 28.75 6.20
N THR A 112 -4.08 28.43 6.73
CA THR A 112 -4.27 27.57 7.92
C THR A 112 -5.19 26.39 7.59
N SER A 113 -5.35 26.09 6.31
CA SER A 113 -6.18 25.00 5.82
C SER A 113 -5.60 23.65 6.21
N THR A 114 -6.49 22.68 6.39
CA THR A 114 -6.12 21.28 6.59
C THR A 114 -6.29 20.54 5.28
N TYR A 115 -5.32 19.70 4.93
CA TYR A 115 -5.29 18.89 3.71
C TYR A 115 -5.24 17.41 4.07
N ASN A 116 -5.93 16.58 3.29
CA ASN A 116 -5.68 15.14 3.28
C ASN A 116 -4.50 14.86 2.35
N TYR A 117 -3.71 13.83 2.65
CA TYR A 117 -2.69 13.33 1.76
C TYR A 117 -2.69 11.81 1.68
N VAL A 118 -2.18 11.29 0.56
CA VAL A 118 -1.83 9.88 0.38
C VAL A 118 -0.45 9.76 -0.23
N ILE A 119 0.30 8.75 0.21
CA ILE A 119 1.59 8.36 -0.34
C ILE A 119 1.36 7.22 -1.32
N ILE A 120 1.84 7.41 -2.54
CA ILE A 120 1.81 6.41 -3.62
C ILE A 120 3.26 6.05 -3.92
N GLY A 121 3.68 4.84 -3.54
CA GLY A 121 5.03 4.32 -3.64
C GLY A 121 5.05 2.87 -3.22
#